data_AF-A0A438KQ09-F1
#
_entry.id   AF-A0A438KQ09-F1
#
_cell.length_a   1.000
_cell.length_b   1.000
_cell.length_c   1.000
_cell.angle_alpha   90.00
_cell.angle_beta   90.00
_cell.angle_gamma   90.00
#
_symmetry.space_group_name_H-M   'P 1'
#
loop_
_entity.id
_entity.type
_entity.pdbx_description
1 polymer ?
#
loop_
_entity_poly.entity_id
_entity_poly.type
_entity_poly.pdbx_seq_one_letter_code
_entity_poly.pdbx_strand_id
1 'polypeptide(L)'
;MQGPDTSGWTSVYDMRLSDVGVVQIDVSCFHMMQGGGESRDQVYQRCTLSLKRIGSKHKGERVVVVTHGGVIRALHKRASPNGRAGKIMNTSINIFHLCDGDKWVIKAWGDISHLDETKFLESGFGGDRTSG
;
A
#
# COMPACT_ATOMS: atom_id res chain seq x y z
N MET A 1 31.46 -37.28 -5.21
CA MET A 1 30.71 -37.55 -6.46
C MET A 1 29.46 -36.67 -6.42
N GLN A 2 29.19 -36.00 -7.55
CA GLN A 2 28.24 -34.91 -7.83
C GLN A 2 27.15 -34.60 -6.78
N GLY A 3 27.13 -33.35 -6.31
CA GLY A 3 25.98 -32.74 -5.63
C GLY A 3 24.85 -32.40 -6.62
N PRO A 4 23.60 -32.25 -6.14
CA PRO A 4 22.48 -32.01 -7.02
C PRO A 4 22.48 -30.58 -7.59
N ASP A 5 22.11 -30.56 -8.87
CA ASP A 5 21.98 -29.46 -9.83
C ASP A 5 21.27 -28.20 -9.30
N THR A 6 21.86 -27.03 -9.56
CA THR A 6 21.38 -25.68 -9.19
C THR A 6 20.60 -24.97 -10.29
N SER A 7 20.21 -25.65 -11.38
CA SER A 7 19.45 -25.05 -12.48
C SER A 7 17.94 -25.07 -12.20
N GLY A 8 17.42 -24.00 -11.59
CA GLY A 8 15.97 -23.86 -11.42
C GLY A 8 15.45 -22.70 -10.56
N TRP A 9 16.32 -21.86 -9.98
CA TRP A 9 15.87 -20.73 -9.16
C TRP A 9 15.40 -19.55 -10.02
N THR A 10 14.15 -19.60 -10.50
CA THR A 10 13.47 -18.40 -11.00
C THR A 10 12.54 -17.88 -9.92
N SER A 11 13.05 -16.89 -9.19
CA SER A 11 12.37 -15.88 -8.38
C SER A 11 10.84 -16.01 -8.25
N VAL A 12 10.41 -16.61 -7.16
CA VAL A 12 9.24 -16.11 -6.43
C VAL A 12 9.82 -15.58 -5.13
N TYR A 13 9.68 -14.28 -4.88
CA TYR A 13 9.98 -13.73 -3.56
C TYR A 13 8.99 -14.36 -2.58
N ASP A 14 9.42 -15.47 -1.98
CA ASP A 14 8.89 -16.05 -0.77
C ASP A 14 9.01 -14.95 0.30
N MET A 15 7.97 -14.13 0.42
CA MET A 15 7.81 -13.21 1.53
C MET A 15 7.46 -14.07 2.73
N ARG A 16 8.45 -14.80 3.26
CA ARG A 16 8.29 -15.60 4.46
C ARG A 16 7.80 -14.67 5.55
N LEU A 17 6.65 -15.01 6.11
CA LEU A 17 6.14 -14.43 7.36
C LEU A 17 7.13 -14.59 8.54
N SER A 18 8.27 -15.26 8.35
CA SER A 18 9.32 -15.47 9.35
C SER A 18 10.30 -14.31 9.52
N ASP A 19 10.36 -13.32 8.61
CA ASP A 19 11.26 -12.15 8.73
C ASP A 19 10.51 -10.84 9.01
N VAL A 20 9.26 -10.92 9.46
CA VAL A 20 8.42 -9.73 9.68
C VAL A 20 8.62 -9.22 11.10
N GLY A 21 9.58 -8.30 11.26
CA GLY A 21 9.60 -7.42 12.41
C GLY A 21 8.24 -6.73 12.54
N VAL A 22 7.59 -6.91 13.69
CA VAL A 22 6.37 -6.25 14.18
C VAL A 22 5.42 -5.74 13.09
N VAL A 23 4.41 -6.56 12.72
CA VAL A 23 3.26 -6.07 11.95
C VAL A 23 2.37 -5.25 12.88
N GLN A 24 2.66 -3.96 13.06
CA GLN A 24 1.73 -3.06 13.73
C GLN A 24 0.71 -2.56 12.70
N ILE A 25 -0.52 -3.05 12.80
CA ILE A 25 -1.66 -2.48 12.07
C ILE A 25 -2.06 -1.19 12.80
N ASP A 26 -1.61 -0.05 12.27
CA ASP A 26 -2.01 1.25 12.84
C ASP A 26 -3.33 1.73 12.21
N VAL A 27 -4.42 1.57 12.95
CA VAL A 27 -5.78 2.01 12.58
C VAL A 27 -6.07 3.45 13.06
N SER A 28 -5.12 4.14 13.68
CA SER A 28 -5.36 5.42 14.38
C SER A 28 -5.59 6.64 13.47
N CYS A 29 -5.70 6.45 12.16
CA CYS A 29 -5.77 7.50 11.15
C CYS A 29 -7.18 8.09 10.91
N PHE A 30 -8.24 7.56 11.54
CA PHE A 30 -9.61 7.96 11.23
C PHE A 30 -10.24 8.87 12.29
N HIS A 31 -9.66 10.04 12.51
CA HIS A 31 -10.43 11.14 13.10
C HIS A 31 -11.26 11.76 11.97
N MET A 32 -12.51 11.29 11.81
CA MET A 32 -13.45 11.87 10.85
C MET A 32 -13.77 13.31 11.28
N MET A 33 -13.69 14.28 10.36
CA MET A 33 -14.23 15.60 10.63
C MET A 33 -15.74 15.49 10.89
N GLN A 34 -16.21 16.19 11.93
CA GLN A 34 -17.59 16.11 12.39
C GLN A 34 -18.55 16.69 11.32
N GLY A 35 -19.39 15.83 10.75
CA GLY A 35 -20.69 16.21 10.17
C GLY A 35 -20.74 16.78 8.74
N GLY A 36 -19.62 16.98 8.06
CA GLY A 36 -19.57 17.39 6.65
C GLY A 36 -18.49 16.61 5.92
N GLY A 37 -18.79 16.06 4.76
CA GLY A 37 -17.81 15.29 3.97
C GLY A 37 -16.52 16.08 3.72
N GLU A 38 -15.42 15.36 3.46
CA GLU A 38 -14.12 15.99 3.24
C GLU A 38 -13.90 16.32 1.75
N SER A 39 -13.27 17.46 1.48
CA SER A 39 -12.69 17.75 0.16
C SER A 39 -11.51 16.82 -0.11
N ARG A 40 -11.18 16.63 -1.40
CA ARG A 40 -10.04 15.79 -1.79
C ARG A 40 -8.71 16.29 -1.21
N ASP A 41 -8.57 17.60 -1.04
CA ASP A 41 -7.37 18.19 -0.44
C ASP A 41 -7.32 17.95 1.07
N GLN A 42 -8.46 17.97 1.77
CA GLN A 42 -8.53 17.61 3.19
C GLN A 42 -8.16 16.14 3.41
N VAL A 43 -8.70 15.23 2.60
CA VAL A 43 -8.32 13.81 2.62
C VAL A 43 -6.83 13.66 2.35
N TYR A 44 -6.29 14.35 1.33
CA TYR A 44 -4.87 14.31 0.99
C TYR A 44 -3.96 14.74 2.16
N GLN A 45 -4.28 15.86 2.80
CA GLN A 45 -3.51 16.37 3.95
C GLN A 45 -3.59 15.41 5.13
N ARG A 46 -4.79 14.97 5.51
CA ARG A 46 -5.01 14.02 6.61
C ARG A 46 -4.24 12.72 6.41
N CYS A 47 -4.38 12.10 5.24
CA CYS A 47 -3.70 10.84 4.93
C CYS A 47 -2.17 10.99 4.95
N THR A 48 -1.65 12.08 4.39
CA THR A 48 -0.21 12.37 4.38
C THR A 48 0.32 12.53 5.80
N LEU A 49 -0.34 13.33 6.63
CA LEU A 49 0.08 13.57 8.02
C LEU A 49 0.03 12.29 8.86
N SER A 50 -1.00 11.48 8.70
CA SER A 50 -1.12 10.22 9.43
C SER A 50 -0.02 9.23 9.05
N LEU A 51 0.27 9.02 7.76
CA LEU A 51 1.34 8.10 7.37
C LEU A 51 2.73 8.63 7.76
N LYS A 52 2.95 9.95 7.76
CA LYS A 52 4.18 10.54 8.31
C LYS A 52 4.35 10.23 9.79
N ARG A 53 3.27 10.33 10.58
CA ARG A 53 3.29 10.02 12.02
C ARG A 53 3.62 8.54 12.24
N ILE A 54 2.97 7.66 11.48
CA ILE A 54 3.25 6.21 11.50
C ILE A 54 4.71 5.94 11.13
N GLY A 55 5.19 6.45 10.00
CA GLY A 55 6.56 6.25 9.54
C GLY A 55 7.61 6.84 10.50
N SER A 56 7.29 7.93 11.20
CA SER A 56 8.17 8.50 12.23
C SER A 56 8.22 7.66 13.51
N LYS A 57 7.09 7.06 13.89
CA LYS A 57 7.00 6.16 15.06
C LYS A 57 7.69 4.82 14.81
N HIS A 58 7.66 4.34 13.57
CA HIS A 58 8.16 3.02 13.14
C HIS A 58 9.37 3.11 12.21
N LYS A 59 10.31 4.02 12.51
CA LYS A 59 11.52 4.20 11.68
C LYS A 59 12.35 2.90 11.66
N GLY A 60 12.68 2.45 10.46
CA GLY A 60 13.44 1.21 10.25
C GLY A 60 12.59 -0.07 10.26
N GLU A 61 11.29 0.03 10.55
CA GLU A 61 10.36 -1.08 10.54
C GLU A 61 9.54 -1.14 9.24
N ARG A 62 8.93 -2.29 8.98
CA ARG A 62 7.95 -2.47 7.90
C ARG A 62 6.55 -2.43 8.49
N VAL A 63 5.78 -1.41 8.13
CA VAL A 63 4.39 -1.25 8.58
C VAL A 63 3.41 -1.68 7.49
N VAL A 64 2.38 -2.43 7.86
CA VAL A 64 1.25 -2.78 7.00
C VAL A 64 0.06 -1.89 7.36
N VAL A 65 -0.50 -1.21 6.36
CA VAL A 65 -1.67 -0.35 6.52
C VAL A 65 -2.78 -0.85 5.62
N VAL A 66 -3.92 -1.23 6.20
CA VAL A 66 -5.13 -1.59 5.48
C VAL A 66 -6.03 -0.37 5.37
N THR A 67 -6.44 0.00 4.17
CA THR A 67 -7.19 1.23 3.93
C THR A 67 -8.00 1.18 2.63
N HIS A 68 -8.75 2.26 2.36
CA HIS A 68 -9.64 2.38 1.20
C HIS A 68 -8.96 3.06 0.00
N GLY A 69 -9.56 2.92 -1.18
CA GLY A 69 -9.03 3.45 -2.44
C GLY A 69 -8.83 4.98 -2.45
N GLY A 70 -9.67 5.74 -1.75
CA GLY A 70 -9.51 7.19 -1.60
C GLY A 70 -8.19 7.59 -0.91
N VAL A 71 -7.82 6.86 0.15
CA VAL A 71 -6.56 7.03 0.87
C VAL A 71 -5.39 6.63 -0.02
N ILE A 72 -5.45 5.45 -0.66
CA ILE A 72 -4.39 4.96 -1.56
C ILE A 72 -4.11 5.99 -2.68
N ARG A 73 -5.16 6.61 -3.24
CA ARG A 73 -5.03 7.65 -4.28
C ARG A 73 -4.37 8.92 -3.75
N ALA A 74 -4.69 9.33 -2.52
CA ALA A 74 -4.03 10.47 -1.87
C ALA A 74 -2.52 10.19 -1.66
N LEU A 75 -2.16 9.00 -1.20
CA LEU A 75 -0.77 8.61 -0.98
C LEU A 75 0.02 8.49 -2.28
N HIS A 76 -0.61 8.01 -3.36
CA HIS A 76 -0.02 8.07 -4.70
C HIS A 76 0.29 9.50 -5.12
N LYS A 77 -0.67 10.43 -4.96
CA LYS A 77 -0.46 11.84 -5.29
C LYS A 77 0.72 12.43 -4.49
N ARG A 78 0.91 12.00 -3.24
CA ARG A 78 2.02 12.43 -2.39
C ARG A 78 3.38 11.97 -2.91
N ALA A 79 3.45 10.72 -3.36
CA ALA A 79 4.69 10.10 -3.86
C ALA A 79 4.98 10.41 -5.33
N SER A 80 3.95 10.69 -6.13
CA SER A 80 4.04 11.05 -7.54
C SER A 80 3.06 12.18 -7.87
N PRO A 81 3.43 13.45 -7.59
CA PRO A 81 2.55 14.60 -7.78
C PRO A 81 2.04 14.77 -9.20
N ASN A 82 2.85 14.37 -10.20
CA ASN A 82 2.50 14.48 -11.61
C ASN A 82 2.00 13.15 -12.21
N GLY A 83 2.03 12.06 -11.45
CA GLY A 83 1.60 10.74 -11.90
C GLY A 83 0.10 10.50 -11.77
N ARG A 84 -0.40 9.52 -12.52
CA ARG A 84 -1.78 9.02 -12.40
C ARG A 84 -1.77 7.62 -11.80
N ALA A 85 -2.50 7.44 -10.71
CA ALA A 85 -2.53 6.24 -9.87
C ALA A 85 -3.14 4.97 -10.52
N GLY A 86 -3.37 4.95 -11.84
CA GLY A 86 -4.09 3.84 -12.50
C GLY A 86 -5.42 3.47 -11.83
N LYS A 87 -5.86 2.23 -12.04
CA LYS A 87 -6.97 1.61 -11.31
C LYS A 87 -6.44 1.07 -9.99
N ILE A 88 -7.18 1.29 -8.90
CA ILE A 88 -6.89 0.70 -7.58
C ILE A 88 -7.83 -0.47 -7.43
N MET A 89 -7.28 -1.68 -7.45
CA MET A 89 -8.06 -2.90 -7.24
C MET A 89 -8.22 -3.13 -5.73
N ASN A 90 -9.39 -3.62 -5.32
CA ASN A 90 -9.56 -4.13 -3.97
C ASN A 90 -8.52 -5.23 -3.70
N THR A 91 -8.12 -5.34 -2.44
CA THR A 91 -7.06 -6.25 -1.97
C THR A 91 -5.69 -6.09 -2.65
N SER A 92 -5.49 -5.07 -3.50
CA SER A 92 -4.18 -4.83 -4.09
C SER A 92 -3.15 -4.31 -3.10
N ILE A 93 -1.92 -4.80 -3.24
CA ILE A 93 -0.78 -4.41 -2.43
C ILE A 93 -0.07 -3.23 -3.10
N ASN A 94 0.17 -2.18 -2.32
CA ASN A 94 0.90 -0.99 -2.73
C ASN A 94 2.04 -0.75 -1.74
N ILE A 95 3.28 -0.62 -2.24
CA ILE A 95 4.45 -0.48 -1.39
C ILE A 95 5.03 0.92 -1.56
N PHE A 96 5.05 1.67 -0.46
CA PHE A 96 5.68 2.99 -0.37
C PHE A 96 6.94 2.90 0.49
N HIS A 97 8.03 3.50 0.02
CA HIS A 97 9.23 3.73 0.80
C HIS A 97 9.29 5.21 1.21
N LEU A 98 9.18 5.47 2.51
CA LEU A 98 9.31 6.80 3.10
C LEU A 98 10.78 7.03 3.44
N CYS A 99 11.46 7.83 2.64
CA CYS A 99 12.86 8.18 2.82
C CYS A 99 13.02 9.42 3.72
N ASP A 100 14.23 9.62 4.24
CA ASP A 100 14.59 10.87 4.91
C ASP A 100 14.39 12.08 3.99
N GLY A 101 14.12 13.24 4.60
CA GLY A 101 13.85 14.48 3.85
C GLY A 101 12.46 14.54 3.21
N ASP A 102 11.48 13.81 3.75
CA ASP A 102 10.07 13.84 3.30
C ASP A 102 9.87 13.39 1.84
N LYS A 103 10.75 12.51 1.36
CA LYS A 103 10.66 11.91 0.02
C LYS A 103 9.97 10.57 0.08
N TRP A 104 9.00 10.36 -0.80
CA TRP A 104 8.21 9.12 -0.87
C TRP A 104 8.41 8.47 -2.23
N VAL A 105 8.69 7.17 -2.24
CA VAL A 105 8.94 6.40 -3.45
C VAL A 105 7.95 5.25 -3.53
N ILE A 106 7.27 5.10 -4.67
CA ILE A 106 6.43 3.94 -4.95
C ILE A 106 7.36 2.81 -5.43
N LYS A 107 7.34 1.67 -4.72
CA LYS A 107 8.14 0.48 -5.05
C LYS A 107 7.32 -0.59 -5.76
N ALA A 108 6.03 -0.70 -5.42
CA ALA A 108 5.08 -1.57 -6.09
C ALA A 108 3.70 -0.88 -6.06
N TRP A 109 2.90 -1.12 -7.09
CA TRP A 109 1.59 -0.50 -7.25
C TRP A 109 0.58 -1.51 -7.78
N GLY A 110 -0.55 -1.63 -7.09
CA GLY A 110 -1.68 -2.43 -7.56
C GLY A 110 -1.41 -3.94 -7.67
N ASP A 111 -0.48 -4.50 -6.89
CA ASP A 111 -0.11 -5.90 -6.99
C ASP A 111 -1.22 -6.82 -6.44
N ILE A 112 -1.75 -7.68 -7.31
CA ILE A 112 -2.81 -8.65 -7.02
C ILE A 112 -2.35 -10.10 -7.27
N SER A 113 -1.06 -10.33 -7.53
CA SER A 113 -0.52 -11.65 -7.86
C SER A 113 -0.84 -12.72 -6.81
N HIS A 114 -0.90 -12.33 -5.53
CA HIS A 114 -1.31 -13.21 -4.43
C HIS A 114 -2.74 -13.74 -4.54
N LEU A 115 -3.58 -13.12 -5.37
CA LEU A 115 -4.95 -13.55 -5.59
C LEU A 115 -5.06 -14.52 -6.78
N ASP A 116 -4.04 -14.65 -7.63
CA ASP A 116 -4.09 -15.53 -8.81
C ASP A 116 -4.32 -17.01 -8.42
N GLU A 117 -3.90 -17.39 -7.22
CA GLU A 117 -4.15 -18.72 -6.63
C GLU A 117 -5.60 -18.90 -6.13
N THR A 118 -6.35 -17.80 -6.01
CA THR A 118 -7.64 -17.75 -5.31
C THR A 118 -8.87 -17.66 -6.23
N LYS A 119 -8.81 -18.01 -7.52
CA LYS A 119 -9.98 -18.12 -8.44
C LYS A 119 -11.10 -17.06 -8.19
N PHE A 120 -10.74 -15.80 -7.95
CA PHE A 120 -11.71 -14.75 -7.63
C PHE A 120 -12.27 -14.12 -8.91
N LEU A 121 -13.46 -13.52 -8.83
CA LEU A 121 -14.05 -12.81 -9.96
C LEU A 121 -13.36 -11.45 -10.13
N GLU A 122 -12.60 -11.26 -11.20
CA GLU A 122 -11.91 -10.01 -11.54
C GLU A 122 -12.86 -8.78 -11.57
N SER A 123 -14.14 -9.00 -11.88
CA SER A 123 -15.16 -7.95 -11.92
C SER A 123 -15.62 -7.46 -10.54
N GLY A 124 -15.42 -8.23 -9.46
CA GLY A 124 -15.91 -7.91 -8.12
C GLY A 124 -15.05 -6.92 -7.33
N PHE A 125 -13.81 -6.67 -7.78
CA PHE A 125 -12.79 -5.93 -7.01
C PHE A 125 -12.47 -4.55 -7.60
N GLY A 126 -13.11 -4.16 -8.70
CA GLY A 126 -12.84 -2.90 -9.38
C GLY A 126 -13.75 -1.77 -8.92
N GLY A 127 -13.34 -1.02 -7.88
CA GLY A 127 -13.96 0.26 -7.57
C GLY A 127 -13.89 1.20 -8.78
N ASP A 128 -15.05 1.61 -9.27
CA ASP A 128 -15.17 2.53 -10.41
C ASP A 128 -14.91 3.99 -9.98
N ARG A 129 -14.97 4.92 -10.94
CA ARG A 129 -14.75 6.36 -10.67
C ARG A 129 -15.85 6.99 -9.81
N THR A 130 -16.89 6.24 -9.46
CA THR A 130 -18.08 6.66 -8.71
C THR A 130 -18.15 6.09 -7.31
N SER A 131 -17.20 5.25 -6.90
CA SER A 131 -17.13 4.71 -5.55
C SER A 131 -16.52 5.76 -4.60
N GLY A 132 -17.38 6.60 -4.04
CA GLY A 132 -17.07 7.66 -3.06
C GLY A 132 -17.36 7.23 -1.63
#